data_AF-A0A553E1A1-F1
#
_entry.id   AF-A0A553E1A1-F1
#
_cell.length_a   1.000
_cell.length_b   1.000
_cell.length_c   1.000
_cell.angle_alpha   90.00
_cell.angle_beta   90.00
_cell.angle_gamma   90.00
#
_symmetry.space_group_name_H-M   'P 1'
#
loop_
_entity.id
_entity.type
_entity.pdbx_description
1 polymer ?
#
loop_
_entity_poly.entity_id
_entity_poly.type
_entity_poly.pdbx_seq_one_letter_code
_entity_poly.pdbx_strand_id
1 'polypeptide(L)'
;MLINKDSIFNKIPANLDQRQIFLLEGIRFCTNSITLSFEKLHDEISYISENNLREESSVTIFKEAWNQIDMTYRLTNFIKSFAGNFDISKVKPGGNFEYLLKTKPFRNSFQHIDERIDEVLLGLNAPIWGNISWLKTINNESIKSFVISAGHPRDDFENKIINPLDLHIIDIIDFITIEAVQKNSQEPISSINLSELYRRTKLVIEKVASDLEPQFISLAQIEILPQDILICVDMEYVDNLPIQKE
;
A
#
# COMPACT_ATOMS: atom_id res chain seq x y z
N MET A 1 7.65 9.61 2.05
CA MET A 1 8.61 8.49 1.88
C MET A 1 8.82 7.69 3.16
N LEU A 2 8.71 6.36 3.06
CA LEU A 2 8.93 5.41 4.15
C LEU A 2 10.41 5.00 4.32
N ILE A 3 11.17 4.95 3.23
CA ILE A 3 12.62 4.75 3.21
C ILE A 3 13.27 6.02 2.67
N ASN A 4 14.25 6.56 3.40
CA ASN A 4 15.05 7.69 2.92
C ASN A 4 16.18 7.20 2.00
N LYS A 5 16.81 8.13 1.26
CA LYS A 5 17.90 7.79 0.32
C LYS A 5 19.10 7.13 1.02
N ASP A 6 19.39 7.56 2.24
CA ASP A 6 20.54 7.07 3.01
C ASP A 6 20.32 5.76 3.76
N SER A 7 19.11 5.20 3.66
CA SER A 7 18.68 4.02 4.40
C SER A 7 19.57 2.82 4.09
N ILE A 8 19.74 1.98 5.11
CA ILE A 8 20.45 0.70 5.01
C ILE A 8 19.83 -0.24 3.96
N PHE A 9 18.54 -0.10 3.66
CA PHE A 9 17.87 -0.89 2.63
C PHE A 9 18.38 -0.55 1.22
N ASN A 10 18.98 0.64 1.04
CA ASN A 10 19.64 1.04 -0.21
C ASN A 10 21.15 0.72 -0.23
N LYS A 11 21.65 0.05 0.82
CA LYS A 11 23.07 -0.20 1.07
C LYS A 11 23.27 -1.64 1.56
N ILE A 12 22.69 -2.61 0.85
CA ILE A 12 22.74 -4.02 1.24
C ILE A 12 24.18 -4.56 1.04
N PRO A 13 24.83 -5.11 2.08
CA PRO A 13 26.16 -5.73 1.95
C PRO A 13 26.13 -6.94 1.02
N ALA A 14 27.10 -7.05 0.12
CA ALA A 14 27.16 -8.14 -0.87
C ALA A 14 27.50 -9.52 -0.29
N ASN A 15 27.99 -9.59 0.96
CA ASN A 15 28.39 -10.82 1.62
C ASN A 15 27.28 -11.52 2.43
N LEU A 16 26.05 -10.97 2.40
CA LEU A 16 24.89 -11.64 2.97
C LEU A 16 24.54 -12.90 2.15
N ASP A 17 23.89 -13.87 2.78
CA ASP A 17 23.39 -15.01 2.02
C ASP A 17 22.29 -14.59 1.05
N GLN A 18 22.12 -15.35 -0.03
CA GLN A 18 21.21 -15.02 -1.11
C GLN A 18 19.76 -14.84 -0.61
N ARG A 19 19.34 -15.63 0.40
CA ARG A 19 17.99 -15.54 0.95
C ARG A 19 17.81 -14.25 1.74
N GLN A 20 18.80 -13.83 2.53
CA GLN A 20 18.80 -12.54 3.23
C GLN A 20 18.71 -11.37 2.26
N ILE A 21 19.50 -11.38 1.18
CA ILE A 21 19.46 -10.37 0.12
C ILE A 21 18.05 -10.26 -0.46
N PHE A 22 17.43 -11.38 -0.86
CA PHE A 22 16.08 -11.38 -1.42
C PHE A 22 15.03 -10.83 -0.45
N LEU A 23 15.14 -11.14 0.84
CA LEU A 23 14.20 -10.62 1.84
C LEU A 23 14.34 -9.11 2.02
N LEU A 24 15.57 -8.59 2.05
CA LEU A 24 15.84 -7.16 2.18
C LEU A 24 15.40 -6.38 0.93
N GLU A 25 15.65 -6.92 -0.27
CA GLU A 25 15.11 -6.39 -1.53
C GLU A 25 13.58 -6.38 -1.51
N GLY A 26 12.95 -7.45 -1.03
CA GLY A 26 11.50 -7.53 -0.88
C GLY A 26 10.95 -6.43 0.04
N ILE A 27 11.62 -6.16 1.17
CA ILE A 27 11.29 -5.07 2.09
C ILE A 27 11.43 -3.72 1.39
N ARG A 28 12.57 -3.46 0.72
CA ARG A 28 12.84 -2.22 -0.03
C ARG A 28 11.76 -1.97 -1.08
N PHE A 29 11.49 -2.97 -1.92
CA PHE A 29 10.53 -2.87 -3.02
C PHE A 29 9.10 -2.63 -2.53
N CYS A 30 8.64 -3.38 -1.52
CA CYS A 30 7.30 -3.16 -0.96
C CYS A 30 7.18 -1.75 -0.36
N THR A 31 8.21 -1.29 0.35
CA THR A 31 8.19 0.01 1.03
C THR A 31 8.18 1.18 0.04
N ASN A 32 8.94 1.08 -1.06
CA ASN A 32 8.89 2.05 -2.15
C ASN A 32 7.53 2.05 -2.84
N SER A 33 6.99 0.85 -3.13
CA SER A 33 5.66 0.71 -3.73
C SER A 33 4.57 1.32 -2.85
N ILE A 34 4.58 1.08 -1.53
CA ILE A 34 3.62 1.68 -0.58
C ILE A 34 3.73 3.20 -0.59
N THR A 35 4.95 3.74 -0.64
CA THR A 35 5.19 5.19 -0.72
C THR A 35 4.56 5.80 -1.96
N LEU A 36 4.91 5.27 -3.13
CA LEU A 36 4.41 5.77 -4.41
C LEU A 36 2.88 5.66 -4.50
N SER A 37 2.32 4.54 -4.03
CA SER A 37 0.89 4.28 -3.99
C SER A 37 0.16 5.29 -3.11
N PHE A 38 0.67 5.56 -1.91
CA PHE A 38 0.04 6.49 -0.98
C PHE A 38 0.14 7.94 -1.47
N GLU A 39 1.28 8.35 -2.02
CA GLU A 39 1.48 9.68 -2.61
C GLU A 39 0.52 9.89 -3.80
N LYS A 40 0.44 8.92 -4.71
CA LYS A 40 -0.50 9.00 -5.84
C LYS A 40 -1.96 9.01 -5.41
N LEU A 41 -2.33 8.20 -4.42
CA LEU A 41 -3.67 8.18 -3.83
C LEU A 41 -4.03 9.56 -3.23
N HIS A 42 -3.10 10.14 -2.47
CA HIS A 42 -3.28 11.44 -1.85
C HIS A 42 -3.46 12.55 -2.90
N ASP A 43 -2.66 12.54 -3.97
CA ASP A 43 -2.75 13.50 -5.06
C ASP A 43 -4.11 13.44 -5.77
N GLU A 44 -4.56 12.23 -6.14
CA GLU A 44 -5.87 12.05 -6.80
C GLU A 44 -7.02 12.48 -5.90
N ILE A 45 -6.99 12.09 -4.62
CA ILE A 45 -8.02 12.47 -3.65
C ILE A 45 -8.03 13.99 -3.41
N SER A 46 -6.86 14.63 -3.35
CA SER A 46 -6.78 16.09 -3.24
C SER A 46 -7.41 16.78 -4.43
N TYR A 47 -7.08 16.30 -5.63
CA TYR A 47 -7.62 16.82 -6.88
C TYR A 47 -9.15 16.70 -6.94
N ILE A 48 -9.72 15.54 -6.60
CA ILE A 48 -11.18 15.36 -6.54
C ILE A 48 -11.81 16.31 -5.51
N SER A 49 -11.17 16.47 -4.35
CA SER A 49 -11.70 17.31 -3.27
C SER A 49 -11.78 18.80 -3.64
N GLU A 50 -11.00 19.23 -4.63
CA GLU A 50 -10.96 20.63 -5.12
C GLU A 50 -11.86 20.84 -6.33
N ASN A 51 -11.88 19.87 -7.25
CA ASN A 51 -12.49 20.03 -8.56
C ASN A 51 -13.87 19.35 -8.68
N ASN A 52 -14.25 18.49 -7.73
CA ASN A 52 -15.46 17.65 -7.77
C ASN A 52 -15.58 16.78 -9.04
N LEU A 53 -14.47 16.46 -9.71
CA LEU A 53 -14.44 15.64 -10.93
C LEU A 53 -14.26 14.15 -10.56
N ARG A 54 -15.00 13.24 -11.21
CA ARG A 54 -15.14 11.84 -10.77
C ARG A 54 -14.58 10.76 -11.71
N GLU A 55 -14.65 10.95 -13.03
CA GLU A 55 -14.70 9.79 -13.95
C GLU A 55 -13.38 9.00 -14.06
N GLU A 56 -12.25 9.64 -14.37
CA GLU A 56 -10.97 8.91 -14.52
C GLU A 56 -10.23 8.66 -13.19
N SER A 57 -10.34 9.59 -12.23
CA SER A 57 -9.61 9.50 -10.96
C SER A 57 -10.10 8.38 -10.03
N SER A 58 -11.36 7.94 -10.16
CA SER A 58 -11.93 6.91 -9.28
C SER A 58 -11.19 5.57 -9.38
N VAL A 59 -10.92 5.07 -10.59
CA VAL A 59 -10.22 3.80 -10.81
C VAL A 59 -8.81 3.85 -10.23
N THR A 60 -8.10 4.97 -10.43
CA THR A 60 -6.76 5.19 -9.88
C THR A 60 -6.79 5.18 -8.35
N ILE A 61 -7.73 5.87 -7.72
CA ILE A 61 -7.90 5.88 -6.26
C ILE A 61 -8.06 4.47 -5.69
N PHE A 62 -8.96 3.66 -6.27
CA PHE A 62 -9.16 2.28 -5.81
C PHE A 62 -7.92 1.42 -6.08
N LYS A 63 -7.30 1.53 -7.25
CA LYS A 63 -6.07 0.80 -7.59
C LYS A 63 -4.97 1.08 -6.56
N GLU A 64 -4.69 2.34 -6.26
CA GLU A 64 -3.62 2.72 -5.34
C GLU A 64 -3.97 2.36 -3.88
N ALA A 65 -5.24 2.45 -3.47
CA ALA A 65 -5.66 1.98 -2.15
C ALA A 65 -5.43 0.47 -1.97
N TRP A 66 -5.84 -0.34 -2.96
CA TRP A 66 -5.66 -1.79 -2.92
C TRP A 66 -4.19 -2.21 -3.04
N ASN A 67 -3.41 -1.49 -3.86
CA ASN A 67 -1.96 -1.71 -3.97
C ASN A 67 -1.24 -1.44 -2.64
N GLN A 68 -1.61 -0.38 -1.92
CA GLN A 68 -1.09 -0.11 -0.57
C GLN A 68 -1.36 -1.27 0.39
N ILE A 69 -2.56 -1.85 0.35
CA ILE A 69 -2.93 -3.02 1.16
C ILE A 69 -2.09 -4.25 0.78
N ASP A 70 -1.99 -4.60 -0.50
CA ASP A 70 -1.25 -5.79 -0.96
C ASP A 70 0.25 -5.67 -0.65
N MET A 71 0.85 -4.52 -0.92
CA MET A 71 2.27 -4.29 -0.64
C MET A 71 2.56 -4.29 0.85
N THR A 72 1.66 -3.74 1.68
CA THR A 72 1.81 -3.80 3.14
C THR A 72 1.70 -5.24 3.65
N TYR A 73 0.76 -6.03 3.12
CA TYR A 73 0.65 -7.45 3.46
C TYR A 73 1.94 -8.21 3.11
N ARG A 74 2.48 -8.03 1.88
CA ARG A 74 3.75 -8.64 1.47
C ARG A 74 4.91 -8.22 2.35
N LEU A 75 5.00 -6.92 2.66
CA LEU A 75 6.01 -6.38 3.57
C LEU A 75 5.98 -7.09 4.93
N THR A 76 4.80 -7.29 5.53
CA THR A 76 4.71 -7.99 6.82
C THR A 76 5.25 -9.43 6.75
N ASN A 77 5.03 -10.12 5.63
CA ASN A 77 5.55 -11.46 5.42
C ASN A 77 7.08 -11.45 5.27
N PHE A 78 7.64 -10.51 4.49
CA PHE A 78 9.09 -10.37 4.37
C PHE A 78 9.74 -10.07 5.73
N ILE A 79 9.19 -9.15 6.51
CA ILE A 79 9.69 -8.82 7.86
C ILE A 79 9.65 -10.05 8.78
N LYS A 80 8.53 -10.81 8.79
CA LYS A 80 8.42 -12.05 9.58
C LYS A 80 9.44 -13.10 9.16
N SER A 81 9.59 -13.32 7.85
CA SER A 81 10.55 -14.28 7.32
C SER A 81 11.99 -13.88 7.60
N PHE A 82 12.28 -12.59 7.62
CA PHE A 82 13.59 -12.06 7.96
C PHE A 82 13.88 -12.23 9.47
N ALA A 83 12.89 -11.96 10.32
CA ALA A 83 12.99 -12.15 11.78
C ALA A 83 13.32 -13.57 12.24
N GLY A 84 12.97 -14.60 11.46
CA GLY A 84 13.36 -15.98 11.76
C GLY A 84 14.84 -16.31 11.53
N ASN A 85 15.63 -15.43 10.88
CA ASN A 85 17.01 -15.71 10.45
C ASN A 85 18.05 -14.79 11.11
N PHE A 86 17.60 -13.81 11.89
CA PHE A 86 18.43 -12.93 12.70
C PHE A 86 17.85 -12.91 14.12
N ASP A 87 18.64 -12.53 15.12
CA ASP A 87 18.13 -12.31 16.49
C ASP A 87 17.32 -11.00 16.56
N ILE A 88 16.19 -11.00 15.85
CA ILE A 88 15.23 -9.90 15.82
C ILE A 88 14.14 -10.12 16.85
N SER A 89 14.41 -10.92 17.89
CA SER A 89 13.59 -11.02 19.11
C SER A 89 13.31 -9.65 19.75
N LYS A 90 14.07 -8.62 19.35
CA LYS A 90 13.90 -7.19 19.69
C LYS A 90 12.99 -6.38 18.75
N VAL A 91 12.75 -6.79 17.50
CA VAL A 91 11.58 -6.30 16.72
C VAL A 91 10.39 -7.09 17.25
N LYS A 92 10.01 -6.81 18.50
CA LYS A 92 8.76 -7.32 19.04
C LYS A 92 7.66 -6.72 18.17
N PRO A 93 6.83 -7.54 17.49
CA PRO A 93 5.64 -7.03 16.84
C PRO A 93 4.74 -6.47 17.95
N GLY A 94 4.86 -5.17 18.21
CA GLY A 94 4.00 -4.45 19.14
C GLY A 94 3.23 -3.40 18.36
N GLY A 95 1.95 -3.22 18.73
CA GLY A 95 1.03 -2.11 18.38
C GLY A 95 0.95 -1.70 16.90
N ASN A 96 2.02 -1.13 16.37
CA ASN A 96 2.15 -0.73 14.98
C ASN A 96 2.17 -1.95 14.04
N PHE A 97 2.97 -2.98 14.33
CA PHE A 97 3.07 -4.15 13.47
C PHE A 97 1.75 -4.95 13.42
N GLU A 98 1.05 -5.05 14.55
CA GLU A 98 -0.26 -5.71 14.62
C GLU A 98 -1.30 -5.02 13.73
N TYR A 99 -1.22 -3.69 13.61
CA TYR A 99 -2.10 -2.96 12.70
C TYR A 99 -1.86 -3.34 11.23
N LEU A 100 -0.60 -3.51 10.82
CA LEU A 100 -0.28 -3.95 9.46
C LEU A 100 -0.86 -5.35 9.16
N LEU A 101 -1.01 -6.22 10.16
CA LEU A 101 -1.61 -7.55 9.99
C LEU A 101 -3.09 -7.49 9.59
N LYS A 102 -3.77 -6.37 9.84
CA LYS A 102 -5.16 -6.14 9.41
C LYS A 102 -5.31 -6.15 7.90
N THR A 103 -4.24 -5.99 7.12
CA THR A 103 -4.27 -5.98 5.64
C THR A 103 -4.60 -7.35 5.04
N LYS A 104 -4.29 -8.45 5.73
CA LYS A 104 -4.49 -9.83 5.23
C LYS A 104 -5.93 -10.12 4.78
N PRO A 105 -6.97 -9.92 5.62
CA PRO A 105 -8.35 -10.19 5.21
C PRO A 105 -8.80 -9.30 4.03
N PHE A 106 -8.38 -8.04 3.97
CA PHE A 106 -8.68 -7.14 2.84
C PHE A 106 -8.04 -7.62 1.55
N ARG A 107 -6.73 -7.94 1.60
CA ARG A 107 -5.98 -8.46 0.45
C ARG A 107 -6.61 -9.74 -0.09
N ASN A 108 -6.96 -10.68 0.79
CA ASN A 108 -7.61 -11.92 0.38
C ASN A 108 -9.00 -11.67 -0.23
N SER A 109 -9.75 -10.73 0.35
CA SER A 109 -11.07 -10.35 -0.15
C SER A 109 -11.02 -9.79 -1.58
N PHE A 110 -9.99 -8.98 -1.88
CA PHE A 110 -9.76 -8.40 -3.20
C PHE A 110 -9.26 -9.42 -4.23
N GLN A 111 -8.40 -10.36 -3.84
CA GLN A 111 -7.86 -11.36 -4.76
C GLN A 111 -8.86 -12.42 -5.23
N HIS A 112 -9.90 -12.67 -4.44
CA HIS A 112 -10.95 -13.65 -4.73
C HIS A 112 -12.29 -12.95 -4.98
N ILE A 113 -12.26 -11.78 -5.64
CA ILE A 113 -13.46 -10.95 -5.81
C ILE A 113 -14.44 -11.54 -6.82
N ASP A 114 -13.93 -12.26 -7.82
CA ASP A 114 -14.68 -12.99 -8.84
C ASP A 114 -15.50 -14.13 -8.24
N GLU A 115 -14.95 -14.86 -7.26
CA GLU A 115 -15.64 -15.90 -6.50
C GLU A 115 -16.79 -15.35 -5.62
N ARG A 116 -16.92 -14.02 -5.49
CA ARG A 116 -17.76 -13.36 -4.48
C ARG A 116 -18.81 -12.43 -5.06
N ILE A 117 -18.90 -12.32 -6.38
CA ILE A 117 -19.89 -11.47 -7.04
C ILE A 117 -21.30 -11.81 -6.56
N ASP A 118 -21.62 -13.10 -6.45
CA ASP A 118 -22.95 -13.55 -6.01
C ASP A 118 -23.22 -13.23 -4.53
N GLU A 119 -22.23 -13.37 -3.64
CA GLU A 119 -22.36 -13.02 -2.22
C GLU A 119 -22.65 -11.52 -2.04
N VAL A 120 -21.94 -10.68 -2.78
CA VAL A 120 -22.08 -9.22 -2.72
C VAL A 120 -23.41 -8.77 -3.34
N LEU A 121 -23.79 -9.33 -4.49
CA LEU A 121 -25.02 -8.97 -5.20
C LEU A 121 -26.29 -9.46 -4.51
N LEU A 122 -26.26 -10.63 -3.89
CA LEU A 122 -27.48 -11.25 -3.34
C LEU A 122 -27.69 -10.97 -1.85
N GLY A 123 -26.63 -10.64 -1.09
CA GLY A 123 -26.71 -10.57 0.38
C GLY A 123 -26.49 -9.19 1.01
N LEU A 124 -25.65 -8.33 0.42
CA LEU A 124 -25.14 -7.13 1.09
C LEU A 124 -25.41 -5.82 0.35
N ASN A 125 -25.77 -5.89 -0.93
CA ASN A 125 -25.98 -4.73 -1.81
C ASN A 125 -24.82 -3.70 -1.76
N ALA A 126 -23.60 -4.17 -1.50
CA ALA A 126 -22.42 -3.33 -1.28
C ALA A 126 -21.62 -3.12 -2.57
N PRO A 127 -20.86 -2.01 -2.69
CA PRO A 127 -19.90 -1.83 -3.77
C PRO A 127 -18.84 -2.94 -3.76
N ILE A 128 -18.69 -3.64 -4.89
CA ILE A 128 -17.79 -4.81 -5.02
C ILE A 128 -16.35 -4.45 -4.63
N TRP A 129 -15.84 -3.31 -5.13
CA TRP A 129 -14.48 -2.84 -4.81
C TRP A 129 -14.41 -1.99 -3.55
N GLY A 130 -15.53 -1.81 -2.85
CA GLY A 130 -15.65 -1.03 -1.63
C GLY A 130 -15.93 0.46 -1.83
N ASN A 131 -15.86 1.16 -0.71
CA ASN A 131 -15.96 2.62 -0.61
C ASN A 131 -14.65 3.18 -0.08
N ILE A 132 -14.24 4.34 -0.61
CA ILE A 132 -13.14 5.11 -0.03
C ILE A 132 -13.71 6.42 0.50
N SER A 133 -13.47 6.69 1.77
CA SER A 133 -13.82 7.94 2.43
C SER A 133 -12.58 8.62 2.97
N TRP A 134 -12.61 9.95 3.08
CA TRP A 134 -11.49 10.73 3.62
C TRP A 134 -11.99 12.05 4.19
N LEU A 135 -11.15 12.67 5.01
CA LEU A 135 -11.34 14.03 5.52
C LEU A 135 -10.38 14.98 4.82
N LYS A 136 -10.86 16.17 4.45
CA LYS A 136 -10.03 17.29 4.02
C LYS A 136 -10.24 18.49 4.93
N THR A 137 -9.15 18.99 5.52
CA THR A 137 -9.12 20.27 6.21
C THR A 137 -9.14 21.38 5.18
N ILE A 138 -10.15 22.26 5.24
CA ILE A 138 -10.30 23.37 4.28
C ILE A 138 -9.63 24.64 4.82
N ASN A 139 -9.78 24.86 6.12
CA ASN A 139 -9.13 25.93 6.88
C ASN A 139 -9.08 25.50 8.35
N ASN A 140 -8.61 26.37 9.23
CA ASN A 140 -8.48 26.08 10.66
C ASN A 140 -9.81 25.80 11.39
N GLU A 141 -10.96 26.00 10.72
CA GLU A 141 -12.29 25.96 11.33
C GLU A 141 -13.24 24.96 10.65
N SER A 142 -12.87 24.38 9.51
CA SER A 142 -13.76 23.53 8.72
C SER A 142 -13.07 22.33 8.09
N ILE A 143 -13.76 21.20 8.21
CA ILE A 143 -13.37 19.90 7.66
C ILE A 143 -14.52 19.44 6.76
N LYS A 144 -14.19 18.93 5.58
CA LYS A 144 -15.14 18.23 4.70
C LYS A 144 -14.85 16.75 4.73
N SER A 145 -15.91 15.94 4.88
CA SER A 145 -15.84 14.50 4.65
C SER A 145 -16.29 14.19 3.24
N PHE A 146 -15.59 13.29 2.59
CA PHE A 146 -15.89 12.81 1.25
C PHE A 146 -16.04 11.30 1.27
N VAL A 147 -16.80 10.78 0.30
CA VAL A 147 -16.91 9.36 0.03
C VAL A 147 -17.02 9.16 -1.48
N ILE A 148 -16.33 8.14 -1.98
CA ILE A 148 -16.48 7.62 -3.32
C ILE A 148 -16.77 6.13 -3.27
N SER A 149 -17.78 5.72 -4.02
CA SER A 149 -18.19 4.33 -4.16
C SER A 149 -17.76 3.80 -5.51
N ALA A 150 -17.17 2.61 -5.54
CA ALA A 150 -16.81 1.99 -6.81
C ALA A 150 -18.03 1.40 -7.51
N GLY A 151 -18.22 1.76 -8.78
CA GLY A 151 -19.27 1.18 -9.62
C GLY A 151 -20.63 1.85 -9.45
N HIS A 152 -21.69 1.08 -9.70
CA HIS A 152 -23.06 1.61 -9.70
C HIS A 152 -23.56 1.86 -8.26
N PRO A 153 -24.09 3.05 -7.95
CA PRO A 153 -24.68 3.33 -6.65
C PRO A 153 -25.84 2.36 -6.37
N ARG A 154 -26.00 1.97 -5.12
CA ARG A 154 -27.05 1.05 -4.66
C ARG A 154 -27.92 1.77 -3.64
N ASP A 155 -29.22 1.80 -3.87
CA ASP A 155 -30.16 2.64 -3.10
C ASP A 155 -30.21 2.29 -1.60
N ASP A 156 -29.96 1.02 -1.25
CA ASP A 156 -30.04 0.54 0.14
C ASP A 156 -28.67 0.48 0.85
N PHE A 157 -27.59 0.91 0.18
CA PHE A 157 -26.26 0.90 0.80
C PHE A 157 -25.95 2.25 1.46
N GLU A 158 -25.92 2.26 2.79
CA GLU A 158 -25.55 3.45 3.55
C GLU A 158 -24.04 3.73 3.44
N ASN A 159 -23.69 4.72 2.64
CA ASN A 159 -22.32 5.22 2.58
C ASN A 159 -21.95 5.90 3.91
N LYS A 160 -21.01 5.31 4.64
CA LYS A 160 -20.52 5.89 5.89
C LYS A 160 -19.66 7.12 5.62
N ILE A 161 -20.19 8.27 6.00
CA ILE A 161 -19.44 9.53 6.08
C ILE A 161 -18.62 9.49 7.38
N ILE A 162 -17.35 9.91 7.30
CA ILE A 162 -16.49 9.97 8.47
C ILE A 162 -16.93 11.15 9.33
N ASN A 163 -17.33 10.89 10.58
CA ASN A 163 -17.56 11.94 11.55
C ASN A 163 -16.19 12.39 12.12
N PRO A 164 -15.77 13.66 11.92
CA PRO A 164 -14.49 14.13 12.41
C PRO A 164 -14.45 14.36 13.94
N LEU A 165 -15.58 14.26 14.64
CA LEU A 165 -15.64 14.46 16.08
C LEU A 165 -14.68 13.49 16.80
N ASP A 166 -13.89 14.04 17.73
CA ASP A 166 -12.88 13.32 18.52
C ASP A 166 -11.72 12.70 17.72
N LEU A 167 -11.60 13.02 16.42
CA LEU A 167 -10.49 12.58 15.59
C LEU A 167 -9.34 13.58 15.62
N HIS A 168 -8.12 13.08 15.78
CA HIS A 168 -6.91 13.89 15.64
C HIS A 168 -6.43 13.87 14.18
N ILE A 169 -6.76 14.92 13.43
CA ILE A 169 -6.33 15.11 12.04
C ILE A 169 -4.91 15.66 12.01
N ILE A 170 -3.99 14.97 11.34
CA ILE A 170 -2.57 15.31 11.31
C ILE A 170 -2.20 16.05 10.01
N ASP A 171 -2.86 15.70 8.90
CA ASP A 171 -2.55 16.19 7.56
C ASP A 171 -3.74 16.95 6.94
N ILE A 172 -3.50 17.67 5.84
CA ILE A 172 -4.56 18.38 5.08
C ILE A 172 -5.60 17.38 4.57
N ILE A 173 -5.16 16.19 4.14
CA ILE A 173 -6.01 15.05 3.82
C ILE A 173 -5.60 13.92 4.75
N ASP A 174 -6.55 13.41 5.51
CA ASP A 174 -6.31 12.35 6.49
C ASP A 174 -7.52 11.42 6.57
N PHE A 175 -7.39 10.36 7.37
CA PHE A 175 -8.41 9.34 7.56
C PHE A 175 -8.89 8.73 6.24
N ILE A 176 -8.00 8.60 5.26
CA ILE A 176 -8.30 7.88 4.01
C ILE A 176 -8.61 6.44 4.40
N THR A 177 -9.87 6.04 4.27
CA THR A 177 -10.40 4.79 4.80
C THR A 177 -11.07 4.04 3.69
N ILE A 178 -10.66 2.79 3.49
CA ILE A 178 -11.35 1.88 2.59
C ILE A 178 -12.25 0.95 3.40
N GLU A 179 -13.52 0.91 3.02
CA GLU A 179 -14.52 -0.02 3.51
C GLU A 179 -14.76 -1.08 2.44
N ALA A 180 -14.63 -2.36 2.79
CA ALA A 180 -14.78 -3.46 1.85
C ALA A 180 -15.43 -4.67 2.51
N VAL A 181 -16.06 -5.50 1.68
CA VAL A 181 -16.71 -6.73 2.11
C VAL A 181 -15.68 -7.79 2.46
N GLN A 182 -15.74 -8.38 3.66
CA GLN A 182 -14.87 -9.47 4.11
C GLN A 182 -15.57 -10.83 4.09
N LYS A 183 -14.80 -11.86 3.69
CA LYS A 183 -15.24 -13.26 3.71
C LYS A 183 -15.27 -13.80 5.15
N ASN A 184 -16.34 -14.53 5.51
CA ASN A 184 -16.48 -15.27 6.77
C ASN A 184 -16.24 -14.44 8.04
N SER A 185 -16.51 -13.15 8.00
CA SER A 185 -16.45 -12.27 9.16
C SER A 185 -17.82 -12.18 9.82
N GLN A 186 -17.86 -12.06 11.15
CA GLN A 186 -19.09 -11.70 11.86
C GLN A 186 -19.60 -10.31 11.42
N GLU A 187 -18.68 -9.43 11.03
CA GLU A 187 -18.96 -8.15 10.38
C GLU A 187 -18.65 -8.27 8.88
N PRO A 188 -19.65 -8.41 8.00
CA PRO A 188 -19.42 -8.67 6.58
C PRO A 188 -18.76 -7.49 5.87
N ILE A 189 -18.79 -6.31 6.46
CA ILE A 189 -18.16 -5.09 5.98
C ILE A 189 -17.17 -4.63 7.03
N SER A 190 -15.96 -4.33 6.61
CA SER A 190 -14.88 -3.89 7.49
C SER A 190 -14.18 -2.68 6.88
N SER A 191 -13.53 -1.88 7.72
CA SER A 191 -12.77 -0.72 7.27
C SER A 191 -11.31 -0.78 7.73
N ILE A 192 -10.42 -0.20 6.92
CA ILE A 192 -9.02 0.03 7.27
C ILE A 192 -8.63 1.46 6.89
N ASN A 193 -8.02 2.18 7.85
CA ASN A 193 -7.52 3.53 7.64
C ASN A 193 -6.11 3.46 7.03
N LEU A 194 -6.02 3.85 5.77
CA LEU A 194 -4.81 3.84 4.95
C LEU A 194 -3.81 4.93 5.35
N SER A 195 -4.27 6.08 5.84
CA SER A 195 -3.40 7.11 6.42
C SER A 195 -2.68 6.58 7.66
N GLU A 196 -3.43 5.90 8.53
CA GLU A 196 -2.86 5.26 9.72
C GLU A 196 -1.98 4.06 9.37
N LEU A 197 -2.39 3.25 8.38
CA LEU A 197 -1.58 2.16 7.86
C LEU A 197 -0.22 2.67 7.36
N TYR A 198 -0.21 3.76 6.61
CA TYR A 198 1.03 4.39 6.13
C TYR A 198 1.93 4.84 7.29
N ARG A 199 1.39 5.60 8.25
CA ARG A 199 2.15 6.08 9.43
C ARG A 199 2.73 4.94 10.25
N ARG A 200 1.94 3.90 10.52
CA ARG A 200 2.41 2.71 11.27
C ARG A 200 3.45 1.92 10.49
N THR A 201 3.30 1.84 9.17
CA THR A 201 4.29 1.20 8.30
C THR A 201 5.63 1.93 8.39
N LYS A 202 5.61 3.27 8.40
CA LYS A 202 6.81 4.09 8.60
C LYS A 202 7.53 3.74 9.89
N LEU A 203 6.81 3.72 11.01
CA LEU A 203 7.37 3.39 12.33
C LEU A 203 7.95 1.98 12.38
N VAL A 204 7.29 1.01 11.72
CA VAL A 204 7.80 -0.37 11.61
C VAL A 204 9.10 -0.41 10.81
N ILE A 205 9.14 0.25 9.65
CA ILE A 205 10.34 0.29 8.79
C ILE A 205 11.51 0.99 9.46
N GLU A 206 11.27 2.12 10.12
CA GLU A 206 12.30 2.85 10.90
C GLU A 206 12.87 1.97 12.01
N LYS A 207 12.01 1.22 12.71
CA LYS A 207 12.46 0.28 13.74
C LYS A 207 13.30 -0.86 13.16
N VAL A 208 12.84 -1.49 12.06
CA VAL A 208 13.60 -2.56 11.40
C VAL A 208 14.95 -2.04 10.90
N ALA A 209 14.99 -0.85 10.31
CA ALA A 209 16.23 -0.21 9.87
C ALA A 209 17.20 0.00 11.02
N SER A 210 16.72 0.57 12.13
CA SER A 210 17.53 0.83 13.33
C SER A 210 18.09 -0.46 13.95
N ASP A 211 17.35 -1.57 13.92
CA ASP A 211 17.82 -2.85 14.46
C ASP A 211 18.82 -3.56 13.54
N LEU A 212 18.79 -3.26 12.25
CA LEU A 212 19.70 -3.81 11.25
C LEU A 212 21.01 -3.00 11.13
N GLU A 213 20.95 -1.69 11.37
CA GLU A 213 22.07 -0.78 11.17
C GLU A 213 23.38 -1.21 11.88
N PRO A 214 23.39 -1.61 13.16
CA PRO A 214 24.62 -2.08 13.82
C PRO A 214 25.21 -3.33 13.16
N GLN A 215 24.35 -4.19 12.59
CA GLN A 215 24.75 -5.44 11.93
C GLN A 215 25.32 -5.16 10.54
N PHE A 216 24.91 -4.07 9.89
CA PHE A 216 25.45 -3.67 8.59
C PHE A 216 26.73 -2.86 8.75
N ILE A 217 26.87 -2.05 9.82
CA ILE A 217 28.10 -1.33 10.14
C ILE A 217 29.26 -2.29 10.38
N SER A 218 29.04 -3.42 11.08
CA SER A 218 30.07 -4.44 11.25
C SER A 218 30.49 -5.09 9.93
N LEU A 219 29.66 -4.97 8.89
CA LEU A 219 29.91 -5.44 7.53
C LEU A 219 30.37 -4.32 6.58
N ALA A 220 30.45 -3.05 7.03
CA ALA A 220 30.62 -1.87 6.16
C ALA A 220 32.02 -1.71 5.53
N GLN A 221 32.96 -2.62 5.78
CA GLN A 221 34.21 -2.71 5.01
C GLN A 221 34.04 -3.45 3.67
N ILE A 222 32.82 -3.85 3.33
CA ILE A 222 32.49 -4.75 2.23
C ILE A 222 31.76 -4.00 1.11
N GLU A 223 31.92 -4.50 -0.11
CA GLU A 223 31.20 -4.06 -1.30
C GLU A 223 29.67 -4.04 -1.08
N ILE A 224 29.03 -2.97 -1.52
CA ILE A 224 27.56 -2.82 -1.53
C ILE A 224 27.03 -3.47 -2.80
N LEU A 225 25.99 -4.30 -2.65
CA LEU A 225 25.34 -4.94 -3.79
C LEU A 225 24.68 -3.88 -4.68
N PRO A 226 24.92 -3.86 -6.00
CA PRO A 226 24.16 -3.02 -6.92
C PRO A 226 22.68 -3.43 -6.90
N GLN A 227 21.80 -2.44 -6.79
CA GLN A 227 20.35 -2.62 -6.76
C GLN A 227 19.74 -1.96 -8.00
N ASP A 228 18.71 -2.59 -8.58
CA ASP A 228 18.02 -2.17 -9.79
C ASP A 228 18.94 -2.05 -11.02
N ILE A 229 18.78 -2.97 -11.99
CA ILE A 229 19.56 -2.94 -13.23
C ILE A 229 18.66 -2.47 -14.37
N LEU A 230 18.98 -1.31 -14.95
CA LEU A 230 18.38 -0.85 -16.20
C LEU A 230 19.25 -1.32 -17.37
N ILE A 231 18.69 -2.19 -18.22
CA ILE A 231 19.34 -2.62 -19.46
C ILE A 231 18.68 -1.86 -20.62
N CYS A 232 19.46 -1.04 -21.31
CA CYS A 232 19.03 -0.34 -22.51
C CYS A 232 19.70 -0.99 -23.71
N VAL A 233 18.91 -1.36 -24.72
CA VAL A 233 19.38 -1.95 -25.96
C VAL A 233 18.82 -1.13 -27.11
N ASP A 234 19.71 -0.47 -27.85
CA ASP A 234 19.35 0.19 -29.10
C ASP A 234 19.29 -0.86 -30.21
N MET A 235 18.14 -0.92 -30.91
CA MET A 235 17.91 -1.84 -32.02
C MET A 235 17.51 -1.04 -33.26
N GLU A 236 18.20 -1.28 -34.38
CA GLU A 236 17.84 -0.73 -35.69
C GLU A 236 17.01 -1.76 -36.47
N TYR A 237 15.85 -1.34 -36.98
CA TYR A 237 15.04 -2.17 -37.87
C TYR A 237 15.49 -1.93 -39.32
N VAL A 238 15.89 -3.00 -40.02
CA VAL A 238 16.21 -2.94 -41.45
C VAL A 238 14.96 -3.31 -42.24
N ASP A 239 14.29 -2.32 -42.82
CA ASP A 239 13.19 -2.49 -43.78
C ASP A 239 13.70 -3.14 -45.08
N ASN A 240 13.93 -4.46 -45.08
CA ASN A 240 14.18 -5.22 -46.31
C ASN A 240 13.59 -6.64 -46.21
N LEU A 241 12.26 -6.73 -46.13
CA LEU A 241 11.56 -7.94 -46.56
C LEU A 241 11.01 -7.68 -47.97
N PRO A 242 11.56 -8.32 -49.03
CA PRO A 242 10.96 -8.21 -50.34
C PRO A 242 9.55 -8.79 -50.29
N ILE A 243 8.54 -7.94 -50.49
CA ILE A 243 7.18 -8.38 -50.80
C ILE A 243 7.29 -9.16 -52.12
N GLN A 244 7.32 -10.49 -52.03
CA GLN A 244 7.10 -11.34 -53.21
C GLN A 244 5.66 -11.08 -53.67
N LYS A 245 5.53 -10.28 -54.73
CA LYS A 245 4.30 -10.21 -55.51
C LYS A 245 4.31 -11.42 -56.44
N GLU A 246 3.44 -12.39 -56.17
CA GLU A 246 2.90 -13.30 -57.18
C GLU A 246 1.65 -12.68 -57.83
#